data_AF-A0A8H6VXY8-F1
#
_entry.id   AF-A0A8H6VXY8-F1
#
_cell.length_a   1.000
_cell.length_b   1.000
_cell.length_c   1.000
_cell.angle_alpha   90.00
_cell.angle_beta   90.00
_cell.angle_gamma   90.00
#
_symmetry.space_group_name_H-M   'P 1'
#
loop_
_entity.id
_entity.type
_entity.pdbx_description
1 polymer ?
#
loop_
_entity_poly.entity_id
_entity_poly.type
_entity_poly.pdbx_seq_one_letter_code
_entity_poly.pdbx_strand_id
1 'polypeptide(L)'
;MNKLSDETLVRIFRILAALEGESWANLHAKHGPLSISAVCATWRRASIASPDLWCRFSVLFHPYNARQPRLVISKQIQTAKTWLKRAGNLPLHISFSDLIPRALIHPNLHIIHELVEPFQQQLVFLHIAWPHPEDLRHLVDTPSTLYPALHELKITSPPEDFSWCSSHTSLFPSLTKLTISETMFLNNKPPAVNALPIRWDQLTLLRLQRTGTLTDICAILPLCPSLTACHITALFSVPVPRKHKRVPLPRVRALTLELSSGPSFANFFRLFEMPALVSLSLGESRAIAPASLVGPLQGLPAFISPAGLLKRLSLGVACPPSVLVSILQRTQRSLQHLCLRCVAPEATHATMQALVLASSLECLRIHIPERKDGDRVALAVVSALAKQSPRIANIEVEHMGRFRCEAEERECFTLARGAGFTFSVLEPGKSRPLAYDIEF
;
A
#
# COMPACT_ATOMS: atom_id res chain seq x y z
N MET A 1 -35.95 -23.46 -23.01
CA MET A 1 -34.69 -22.76 -22.66
C MET A 1 -33.68 -23.82 -22.23
N ASN A 2 -32.58 -23.96 -22.96
CA ASN A 2 -31.53 -24.92 -22.60
C ASN A 2 -30.92 -24.51 -21.26
N LYS A 3 -30.99 -25.39 -20.26
CA LYS A 3 -30.38 -25.16 -18.94
C LYS A 3 -28.87 -25.19 -19.12
N LEU A 4 -28.17 -24.14 -18.67
CA LEU A 4 -26.71 -24.16 -18.56
C LEU A 4 -26.29 -25.30 -17.62
N SER A 5 -25.21 -25.99 -17.94
CA SER A 5 -24.64 -27.01 -17.04
C SER A 5 -24.07 -26.37 -15.78
N ASP A 6 -23.99 -27.12 -14.68
CA ASP A 6 -23.39 -26.65 -13.43
C ASP A 6 -21.93 -26.20 -13.66
N GLU A 7 -21.16 -26.92 -14.50
CA GLU A 7 -19.80 -26.54 -14.88
C GLU A 7 -19.74 -25.16 -15.57
N THR A 8 -20.67 -24.90 -16.50
CA THR A 8 -20.73 -23.60 -17.20
C THR A 8 -21.05 -22.48 -16.21
N LEU A 9 -21.98 -22.72 -15.28
CA LEU A 9 -22.33 -21.76 -14.24
C LEU A 9 -21.13 -21.45 -13.34
N VAL A 10 -20.40 -22.47 -12.88
CA VAL A 10 -19.22 -22.29 -12.04
C VAL A 10 -18.13 -21.51 -12.76
N ARG A 11 -17.92 -21.77 -14.07
CA ARG A 11 -16.99 -20.99 -14.88
C ARG A 11 -17.39 -19.51 -14.96
N ILE A 12 -18.68 -19.23 -15.15
CA ILE A 12 -19.21 -17.86 -15.12
C ILE A 12 -18.96 -17.21 -13.75
N PHE A 13 -19.24 -17.92 -12.66
CA PHE A 13 -19.05 -17.40 -11.30
C PHE A 13 -17.59 -17.05 -11.02
N ARG A 14 -16.63 -17.84 -11.50
CA ARG A 14 -15.20 -17.53 -11.38
C ARG A 14 -14.79 -16.27 -12.16
N ILE A 15 -15.36 -16.08 -13.35
CA ILE A 15 -15.14 -14.85 -14.14
C ILE A 15 -15.68 -13.64 -13.39
N LEU A 16 -16.91 -13.74 -12.85
CA LEU A 16 -17.50 -12.67 -12.04
C LEU A 16 -16.65 -12.37 -10.79
N ALA A 17 -16.18 -13.40 -10.09
CA ALA A 17 -15.30 -13.24 -8.94
C ALA A 17 -13.99 -12.53 -9.29
N ALA A 18 -13.40 -12.84 -10.45
CA ALA A 18 -12.20 -12.18 -10.93
C ALA A 18 -12.44 -10.71 -11.31
N LEU A 19 -13.60 -10.40 -11.90
CA LEU A 19 -13.97 -9.04 -12.28
C LEU A 19 -14.31 -8.15 -11.06
N GLU A 20 -14.97 -8.72 -10.05
CA GLU A 20 -15.33 -8.00 -8.82
C GLU A 20 -14.14 -7.83 -7.86
N GLY A 21 -13.12 -8.69 -7.94
CA GLY A 21 -11.91 -8.57 -7.10
C GLY A 21 -12.22 -8.65 -5.61
N GLU A 22 -11.83 -7.62 -4.85
CA GLU A 22 -12.07 -7.55 -3.39
C GLU A 22 -13.56 -7.49 -3.04
N SER A 23 -14.41 -6.91 -3.90
CA SER A 23 -15.83 -6.81 -3.58
C SER A 23 -16.54 -8.17 -3.56
N TRP A 24 -16.02 -9.15 -4.30
CA TRP A 24 -16.53 -10.52 -4.31
C TRP A 24 -16.42 -11.18 -2.92
N ALA A 25 -15.37 -10.85 -2.17
CA ALA A 25 -15.13 -11.41 -0.85
C ALA A 25 -16.07 -10.84 0.23
N ASN A 26 -16.76 -9.73 -0.03
CA ASN A 26 -17.57 -9.04 0.98
C ASN A 26 -18.78 -9.88 1.42
N LEU A 27 -18.90 -10.07 2.74
CA LEU A 27 -20.03 -10.71 3.39
C LEU A 27 -21.28 -9.82 3.36
N HIS A 28 -21.85 -9.64 2.18
CA HIS A 28 -23.04 -8.83 1.96
C HIS A 28 -23.98 -9.53 0.98
N ALA A 29 -25.29 -9.48 1.22
CA ALA A 29 -26.28 -10.21 0.42
C ALA A 29 -26.28 -9.82 -1.08
N LYS A 30 -25.78 -8.63 -1.41
CA LYS A 30 -25.69 -8.11 -2.80
C LYS A 30 -24.38 -8.43 -3.51
N HIS A 31 -23.42 -9.06 -2.84
CA HIS A 31 -22.09 -9.31 -3.39
C HIS A 31 -21.71 -10.79 -3.28
N GLY A 32 -20.74 -11.18 -4.11
CA GLY A 32 -20.06 -12.46 -3.96
C GLY A 32 -20.92 -13.71 -4.19
N PRO A 33 -20.49 -14.86 -3.63
CA PRO A 33 -21.20 -16.13 -3.72
C PRO A 33 -22.63 -16.10 -3.19
N LEU A 34 -22.94 -15.21 -2.23
CA LEU A 34 -24.29 -15.12 -1.67
C LEU A 34 -25.30 -14.57 -2.68
N SER A 35 -24.94 -13.54 -3.44
CA SER A 35 -25.84 -12.93 -4.43
C SER A 35 -26.17 -13.92 -5.55
N ILE A 36 -25.17 -14.63 -6.08
CA ILE A 36 -25.40 -15.66 -7.11
C ILE A 36 -26.22 -16.83 -6.58
N SER A 37 -26.04 -17.21 -5.31
CA SER A 37 -26.81 -18.29 -4.67
C SER A 37 -28.28 -17.92 -4.39
N ALA A 38 -28.62 -16.63 -4.50
CA ALA A 38 -29.98 -16.13 -4.33
C ALA A 38 -30.79 -16.11 -5.64
N VAL A 39 -30.15 -16.24 -6.82
CA VAL A 39 -30.80 -16.10 -8.13
C VAL A 39 -31.84 -17.20 -8.40
N CYS A 40 -31.40 -18.47 -8.37
CA CYS A 40 -32.30 -19.61 -8.55
C CYS A 40 -31.71 -20.87 -7.88
N ALA A 41 -32.52 -21.93 -7.77
CA ALA A 41 -32.11 -23.18 -7.11
C ALA A 41 -30.89 -23.85 -7.78
N THR A 42 -30.77 -23.79 -9.12
CA THR A 42 -29.64 -24.35 -9.85
C THR A 42 -28.36 -23.58 -9.54
N TRP A 43 -28.39 -22.24 -9.59
CA TRP A 43 -27.23 -21.41 -9.28
C TRP A 43 -26.77 -21.57 -7.83
N ARG A 44 -27.72 -21.66 -6.91
CA ARG A 44 -27.45 -21.98 -5.50
C ARG A 44 -26.70 -23.29 -5.35
N ARG A 45 -27.17 -24.35 -6.00
CA ARG A 45 -26.54 -25.68 -5.93
C ARG A 45 -25.12 -25.64 -6.49
N ALA A 46 -24.95 -25.09 -7.70
CA ALA A 46 -23.65 -24.97 -8.35
C ALA A 46 -22.66 -24.14 -7.52
N SER A 47 -23.12 -23.01 -6.96
CA SER A 47 -22.31 -22.15 -6.09
C SER A 47 -21.88 -22.85 -4.79
N ILE A 48 -22.81 -23.51 -4.10
CA ILE A 48 -22.52 -24.26 -2.86
C ILE A 48 -21.58 -25.45 -3.14
N ALA A 49 -21.72 -26.11 -4.28
CA ALA A 49 -20.87 -27.24 -4.67
C ALA A 49 -19.47 -26.84 -5.15
N SER A 50 -19.13 -25.53 -5.14
CA SER A 50 -17.84 -25.01 -5.62
C SER A 50 -17.07 -24.32 -4.49
N PRO A 51 -16.31 -25.07 -3.67
CA PRO A 51 -15.62 -24.55 -2.50
C PRO A 51 -14.66 -23.38 -2.80
N ASP A 52 -14.07 -23.35 -3.99
CA ASP A 52 -13.13 -22.32 -4.42
C ASP A 52 -13.75 -20.92 -4.46
N LEU A 53 -15.06 -20.81 -4.70
CA LEU A 53 -15.78 -19.55 -4.65
C LEU A 53 -15.86 -18.95 -3.23
N TRP A 54 -15.68 -19.77 -2.19
CA TRP A 54 -15.83 -19.42 -0.79
C TRP A 54 -14.50 -19.19 -0.05
N CYS A 55 -13.36 -19.35 -0.74
CA CYS A 55 -12.02 -19.29 -0.15
C CYS A 55 -11.54 -17.86 0.19
N ARG A 56 -12.16 -16.85 -0.42
CA ARG A 56 -11.88 -15.44 -0.13
C ARG A 56 -13.06 -14.82 0.60
N PHE A 57 -12.76 -14.19 1.72
CA PHE A 57 -13.78 -13.80 2.68
C PHE A 57 -13.40 -12.49 3.37
N SER A 58 -14.31 -11.52 3.34
CA SER A 58 -14.16 -10.20 3.95
C SER A 58 -15.40 -9.85 4.74
N VAL A 59 -15.26 -9.64 6.05
CA VAL A 59 -16.36 -9.14 6.89
C VAL A 59 -16.16 -7.68 7.15
N LEU A 60 -17.18 -6.92 6.76
CA LEU A 60 -17.30 -5.49 7.03
C LEU A 60 -18.35 -5.29 8.11
N PHE A 61 -17.90 -4.96 9.32
CA PHE A 61 -18.82 -4.74 10.44
C PHE A 61 -19.31 -3.29 10.44
N HIS A 62 -20.56 -3.07 10.00
CA HIS A 62 -21.19 -1.74 9.96
C HIS A 62 -22.37 -1.62 10.96
N PRO A 63 -22.12 -1.71 12.28
CA PRO A 63 -23.22 -1.71 13.26
C PRO A 63 -23.87 -0.34 13.50
N TYR A 64 -23.23 0.77 13.10
CA TYR A 64 -23.58 2.12 13.55
C TYR A 64 -25.04 2.55 13.31
N ASN A 65 -25.64 2.09 12.22
CA ASN A 65 -27.01 2.46 11.87
C ASN A 65 -28.03 1.38 12.24
N ALA A 66 -27.60 0.27 12.86
CA ALA A 66 -28.49 -0.80 13.26
C ALA A 66 -29.17 -0.47 14.58
N ARG A 67 -30.49 -0.66 14.64
CA ARG A 67 -31.25 -0.59 15.92
C ARG A 67 -30.78 -1.63 16.94
N GLN A 68 -30.24 -2.75 16.47
CA GLN A 68 -29.73 -3.85 17.29
C GLN A 68 -28.36 -4.32 16.80
N PRO A 69 -27.28 -3.56 17.07
CA PRO A 69 -25.92 -3.87 16.61
C PRO A 69 -25.46 -5.30 16.92
N ARG A 70 -25.72 -5.77 18.14
CA ARG A 70 -25.32 -7.11 18.60
C ARG A 70 -25.97 -8.23 17.78
N LEU A 71 -27.25 -8.09 17.43
CA LEU A 71 -27.95 -9.06 16.60
C LEU A 71 -27.42 -9.08 15.17
N VAL A 72 -27.02 -7.92 14.64
CA VAL A 72 -26.41 -7.84 13.31
C VAL A 72 -25.06 -8.54 13.30
N ILE A 73 -24.21 -8.26 14.30
CA ILE A 73 -22.88 -8.88 14.43
C ILE A 73 -23.01 -10.40 14.59
N SER A 74 -23.92 -10.89 15.45
CA SER A 74 -24.11 -12.34 15.63
C SER A 74 -24.60 -13.04 14.35
N LYS A 75 -25.51 -12.41 13.59
CA LYS A 75 -25.94 -12.91 12.27
C LYS A 75 -24.79 -12.91 11.26
N GLN A 76 -23.94 -11.88 11.25
CA GLN A 76 -22.77 -11.83 10.38
C GLN A 76 -21.79 -12.95 10.73
N ILE A 77 -21.51 -13.21 12.01
CA ILE A 77 -20.66 -14.32 12.45
C ILE A 77 -21.24 -15.67 12.04
N GLN A 78 -22.54 -15.88 12.21
CA GLN A 78 -23.15 -17.15 11.80
C GLN A 78 -23.10 -17.36 10.28
N THR A 79 -23.26 -16.28 9.53
CA THR A 79 -23.11 -16.28 8.07
C THR A 79 -21.66 -16.56 7.68
N ALA A 80 -20.70 -15.93 8.36
CA ALA A 80 -19.26 -16.15 8.21
C ALA A 80 -18.89 -17.61 8.42
N LYS A 81 -19.33 -18.22 9.53
CA LYS A 81 -19.12 -19.64 9.82
C LYS A 81 -19.66 -20.54 8.71
N THR A 82 -20.86 -20.23 8.21
CA THR A 82 -21.46 -20.99 7.11
C THR A 82 -20.65 -20.85 5.82
N TRP A 83 -20.14 -19.66 5.54
CA TRP A 83 -19.29 -19.38 4.38
C TRP A 83 -17.97 -20.15 4.46
N LEU A 84 -17.26 -20.05 5.59
CA LEU A 84 -15.98 -20.72 5.80
C LEU A 84 -16.12 -22.25 5.72
N LYS A 85 -17.20 -22.82 6.26
CA LYS A 85 -17.49 -24.25 6.12
C LYS A 85 -17.65 -24.70 4.66
N ARG A 86 -18.11 -23.82 3.76
CA ARG A 86 -18.26 -24.15 2.33
C ARG A 86 -16.95 -24.16 1.56
N ALA A 87 -15.92 -23.48 2.05
CA ALA A 87 -14.58 -23.51 1.47
C ALA A 87 -13.88 -24.87 1.65
N GLY A 88 -14.36 -25.70 2.57
CA GLY A 88 -13.88 -27.05 2.79
C GLY A 88 -12.47 -27.08 3.38
N ASN A 89 -11.52 -27.63 2.61
CA ASN A 89 -10.10 -27.75 2.98
C ASN A 89 -9.18 -26.88 2.12
N LEU A 90 -9.74 -25.92 1.37
CA LEU A 90 -8.97 -25.08 0.46
C LEU A 90 -8.31 -23.92 1.20
N PRO A 91 -7.19 -23.40 0.69
CA PRO A 91 -6.52 -22.22 1.24
C PRO A 91 -7.45 -21.02 1.43
N LEU A 92 -7.42 -20.42 2.62
CA LEU A 92 -8.31 -19.32 3.01
C LEU A 92 -7.60 -17.97 3.02
N HIS A 93 -8.30 -16.96 2.50
CA HIS A 93 -7.96 -15.56 2.61
C HIS A 93 -9.07 -14.84 3.37
N ILE A 94 -8.78 -14.45 4.62
CA ILE A 94 -9.76 -13.86 5.53
C ILE A 94 -9.38 -12.41 5.82
N SER A 95 -10.36 -11.51 5.73
CA SER A 95 -10.24 -10.11 6.09
C SER A 95 -11.38 -9.71 7.03
N PHE A 96 -11.03 -9.05 8.13
CA PHE A 96 -11.97 -8.39 9.02
C PHE A 96 -11.68 -6.91 8.98
N SER A 97 -12.67 -6.10 8.59
CA SER A 97 -12.51 -4.66 8.49
C SER A 97 -13.68 -3.92 9.14
N ASP A 98 -13.43 -2.63 9.37
CA ASP A 98 -14.26 -1.64 10.05
C ASP A 98 -14.18 -1.57 11.57
N LEU A 99 -14.45 -0.36 12.05
CA LEU A 99 -14.55 0.00 13.46
C LEU A 99 -15.80 -0.67 14.03
N ILE A 100 -15.67 -1.82 14.69
CA ILE A 100 -16.65 -2.17 15.70
C ILE A 100 -16.32 -1.27 16.89
N PRO A 101 -17.19 -0.33 17.30
CA PRO A 101 -16.98 0.40 18.53
C PRO A 101 -16.75 -0.60 19.65
N ARG A 102 -15.70 -0.42 20.46
CA ARG A 102 -15.39 -1.32 21.59
C ARG A 102 -16.62 -1.57 22.47
N ALA A 103 -17.48 -0.56 22.63
CA ALA A 103 -18.74 -0.65 23.38
C ALA A 103 -19.80 -1.61 22.79
N LEU A 104 -19.71 -1.92 21.50
CA LEU A 104 -20.66 -2.81 20.80
C LEU A 104 -20.16 -4.25 20.68
N ILE A 105 -18.85 -4.48 20.85
CA ILE A 105 -18.30 -5.84 20.96
C ILE A 105 -18.81 -6.42 22.28
N HIS A 106 -19.49 -7.55 22.20
CA HIS A 106 -19.83 -8.30 23.41
C HIS A 106 -18.51 -8.69 24.09
N PRO A 107 -18.33 -8.51 25.41
CA PRO A 107 -17.04 -8.75 26.07
C PRO A 107 -16.47 -10.16 25.83
N ASN A 108 -17.34 -11.13 25.55
CA ASN A 108 -16.96 -12.52 25.27
C ASN A 108 -16.88 -12.86 23.77
N LEU A 109 -17.06 -11.89 22.87
CA LEU A 109 -16.98 -12.13 21.43
C LEU A 109 -15.55 -11.92 20.96
N HIS A 110 -14.86 -13.03 20.71
CA HIS A 110 -13.50 -13.07 20.20
C HIS A 110 -13.53 -13.52 18.74
N ILE A 111 -13.34 -12.59 17.80
CA ILE A 111 -13.50 -12.86 16.36
C ILE A 111 -12.48 -13.92 15.90
N ILE A 112 -11.27 -13.87 16.45
CA ILE A 112 -10.19 -14.79 16.07
C ILE A 112 -10.52 -16.21 16.53
N HIS A 113 -10.93 -16.38 17.77
CA HIS A 113 -11.35 -17.68 18.31
C HIS A 113 -12.55 -18.25 17.53
N GLU A 114 -13.55 -17.42 17.23
CA GLU A 114 -14.80 -17.90 16.62
C GLU A 114 -14.71 -18.18 15.11
N LEU A 115 -13.87 -17.44 14.37
CA LEU A 115 -13.84 -17.47 12.90
C LEU A 115 -12.50 -17.88 12.30
N VAL A 116 -11.39 -17.75 13.03
CA VAL A 116 -10.06 -18.00 12.47
C VAL A 116 -9.49 -19.32 12.97
N GLU A 117 -9.53 -19.54 14.28
CA GLU A 117 -8.96 -20.75 14.91
C GLU A 117 -9.48 -22.07 14.33
N PRO A 118 -10.78 -22.25 14.02
CA PRO A 118 -11.27 -23.50 13.45
C PRO A 118 -10.68 -23.83 12.06
N PHE A 119 -10.09 -22.83 11.38
CA PHE A 119 -9.58 -22.94 10.02
C PHE A 119 -8.09 -22.59 9.90
N GLN A 120 -7.38 -22.49 11.03
CA GLN A 120 -5.98 -22.07 11.13
C GLN A 120 -5.01 -22.83 10.21
N GLN A 121 -5.26 -24.12 9.97
CA GLN A 121 -4.44 -24.98 9.10
C GLN A 121 -4.53 -24.60 7.60
N GLN A 122 -5.60 -23.93 7.20
CA GLN A 122 -5.87 -23.55 5.82
C GLN A 122 -5.58 -22.06 5.57
N LEU A 123 -5.32 -21.29 6.63
CA LEU A 123 -5.24 -19.84 6.56
C LEU A 123 -3.93 -19.41 5.87
N VAL A 124 -4.05 -18.79 4.70
CA VAL A 124 -2.92 -18.29 3.90
C VAL A 124 -2.76 -16.78 4.03
N PHE A 125 -3.87 -16.06 4.14
CA PHE A 125 -3.90 -14.62 4.34
C PHE A 125 -4.85 -14.26 5.48
N LEU A 126 -4.40 -13.40 6.38
CA LEU A 126 -5.20 -12.86 7.46
C LEU A 126 -5.04 -11.34 7.52
N HIS A 127 -6.14 -10.61 7.37
CA HIS A 127 -6.22 -9.19 7.63
C HIS A 127 -7.17 -8.90 8.80
N ILE A 128 -6.69 -8.16 9.78
CA ILE A 128 -7.49 -7.72 10.93
C ILE A 128 -7.33 -6.20 11.08
N ALA A 129 -8.42 -5.46 10.89
CA ALA A 129 -8.46 -4.04 11.23
C ALA A 129 -9.12 -3.84 12.59
N TRP A 130 -8.56 -2.93 13.39
CA TRP A 130 -9.03 -2.55 14.72
C TRP A 130 -9.21 -3.74 15.67
N PRO A 131 -8.22 -4.64 15.79
CA PRO A 131 -8.37 -5.81 16.62
C PRO A 131 -8.65 -5.43 18.07
N HIS A 132 -9.51 -6.19 18.74
CA HIS A 132 -9.60 -6.16 20.18
C HIS A 132 -8.26 -6.61 20.78
N PRO A 133 -7.76 -6.01 21.88
CA PRO A 133 -6.50 -6.43 22.51
C PRO A 133 -6.42 -7.93 22.77
N GLU A 134 -7.50 -8.53 23.30
CA GLU A 134 -7.58 -9.97 23.57
C GLU A 134 -7.52 -10.83 22.29
N ASP A 135 -8.12 -10.38 21.19
CA ASP A 135 -8.07 -11.12 19.91
C ASP A 135 -6.63 -11.12 19.35
N LEU A 136 -5.96 -9.98 19.43
CA LEU A 136 -4.57 -9.86 18.99
C LEU A 136 -3.63 -10.61 19.93
N ARG A 137 -3.91 -10.58 21.23
CA ARG A 137 -3.17 -11.31 22.26
C ARG A 137 -3.29 -12.81 22.03
N HIS A 138 -4.50 -13.30 21.80
CA HIS A 138 -4.75 -14.69 21.45
C HIS A 138 -3.96 -15.07 20.20
N LEU A 139 -4.03 -14.29 19.13
CA LEU A 139 -3.26 -14.54 17.91
C LEU A 139 -1.75 -14.62 18.16
N VAL A 140 -1.22 -13.80 19.06
CA VAL A 140 0.22 -13.69 19.40
C VAL A 140 0.67 -14.70 20.46
N ASP A 141 -0.23 -15.20 21.29
CA ASP A 141 0.04 -16.21 22.33
C ASP A 141 -0.34 -17.64 21.85
N THR A 142 -0.91 -17.78 20.65
CA THR A 142 -1.23 -19.08 20.07
C THR A 142 0.05 -19.78 19.57
N PRO A 143 0.26 -21.08 19.86
CA PRO A 143 1.41 -21.82 19.35
C PRO A 143 1.54 -21.76 17.82
N SER A 144 2.79 -21.69 17.36
CA SER A 144 3.10 -21.50 15.95
C SER A 144 2.70 -22.62 15.00
N THR A 145 2.52 -23.83 15.55
CA THR A 145 2.08 -25.02 14.82
C THR A 145 0.66 -24.89 14.29
N LEU A 146 -0.10 -23.90 14.77
CA LEU A 146 -1.50 -23.73 14.42
C LEU A 146 -1.72 -22.99 13.10
N TYR A 147 -0.78 -22.15 12.67
CA TYR A 147 -0.88 -21.38 11.42
C TYR A 147 0.24 -21.74 10.42
N PRO A 148 0.38 -23.03 10.02
CA PRO A 148 1.51 -23.46 9.20
C PRO A 148 1.47 -22.90 7.77
N ALA A 149 0.29 -22.54 7.26
CA ALA A 149 0.11 -22.03 5.89
C ALA A 149 0.08 -20.49 5.79
N LEU A 150 0.14 -19.76 6.92
CA LEU A 150 -0.05 -18.31 6.91
C LEU A 150 1.15 -17.61 6.27
N HIS A 151 0.96 -17.09 5.06
CA HIS A 151 1.99 -16.43 4.27
C HIS A 151 1.93 -14.91 4.37
N GLU A 152 0.74 -14.36 4.58
CA GLU A 152 0.53 -12.92 4.65
C GLU A 152 -0.34 -12.52 5.85
N LEU A 153 0.20 -11.63 6.67
CA LEU A 153 -0.49 -11.07 7.83
C LEU A 153 -0.56 -9.55 7.69
N LYS A 154 -1.78 -9.02 7.78
CA LYS A 154 -2.05 -7.58 7.78
C LYS A 154 -2.79 -7.20 9.06
N ILE A 155 -2.23 -6.27 9.81
CA ILE A 155 -2.85 -5.72 11.02
C ILE A 155 -2.98 -4.22 10.86
N THR A 156 -4.21 -3.73 10.88
CA THR A 156 -4.52 -2.31 10.75
C THR A 156 -5.04 -1.78 12.08
N SER A 157 -4.41 -0.72 12.58
CA SER A 157 -4.72 -0.01 13.82
C SER A 157 -4.75 -0.93 15.04
N PRO A 158 -3.60 -1.55 15.39
CA PRO A 158 -3.47 -2.30 16.64
C PRO A 158 -3.76 -1.38 17.85
N PRO A 159 -4.22 -1.92 19.00
CA PRO A 159 -4.40 -1.13 20.20
C PRO A 159 -3.08 -0.48 20.65
N GLU A 160 -3.16 0.77 21.11
CA GLU A 160 -1.98 1.59 21.46
C GLU A 160 -1.14 0.99 22.59
N ASP A 161 -1.81 0.35 23.54
CA ASP A 161 -1.26 -0.29 24.73
C ASP A 161 -0.88 -1.75 24.51
N PHE A 162 -1.03 -2.26 23.28
CA PHE A 162 -0.76 -3.66 22.98
C PHE A 162 0.74 -3.99 23.00
N SER A 163 1.14 -5.01 23.76
CA SER A 163 2.51 -5.53 23.70
C SER A 163 2.62 -6.69 22.72
N TRP A 164 3.51 -6.55 21.72
CA TRP A 164 3.82 -7.62 20.77
C TRP A 164 4.62 -8.78 21.37
N CYS A 165 5.10 -8.65 22.61
CA CYS A 165 5.85 -9.70 23.29
C CYS A 165 4.97 -10.93 23.57
N SER A 166 5.47 -12.11 23.24
CA SER A 166 4.88 -13.40 23.58
C SER A 166 5.95 -14.39 24.06
N SER A 167 5.53 -15.43 24.76
CA SER A 167 6.40 -16.51 25.25
C SER A 167 6.86 -17.47 24.16
N HIS A 168 6.25 -17.39 22.96
CA HIS A 168 6.58 -18.26 21.84
C HIS A 168 7.72 -17.71 20.99
N THR A 169 8.43 -18.61 20.33
CA THR A 169 9.45 -18.27 19.33
C THR A 169 8.91 -18.71 17.96
N SER A 170 8.68 -17.77 17.04
CA SER A 170 8.21 -18.02 15.65
C SER A 170 6.73 -18.40 15.47
N LEU A 171 5.78 -17.50 15.74
CA LEU A 171 4.33 -17.69 15.58
C LEU A 171 3.85 -18.14 14.20
N PHE A 172 4.49 -17.67 13.14
CA PHE A 172 4.02 -17.89 11.77
C PHE A 172 5.17 -18.41 10.91
N PRO A 173 5.41 -19.73 10.91
CA PRO A 173 6.61 -20.30 10.32
C PRO A 173 6.72 -20.07 8.81
N SER A 174 5.60 -19.86 8.11
CA SER A 174 5.56 -19.62 6.65
C SER A 174 5.34 -18.16 6.25
N LEU A 175 5.33 -17.23 7.22
CA LEU A 175 5.02 -15.83 6.97
C LEU A 175 6.12 -15.18 6.14
N THR A 176 5.76 -14.70 4.95
CA THR A 176 6.69 -14.01 4.02
C THR A 176 6.32 -12.55 3.80
N LYS A 177 5.09 -12.15 4.15
CA LYS A 177 4.57 -10.81 3.97
C LYS A 177 3.95 -10.30 5.27
N LEU A 178 4.43 -9.16 5.76
CA LEU A 178 3.90 -8.51 6.95
C LEU A 178 3.49 -7.08 6.62
N THR A 179 2.25 -6.71 6.95
CA THR A 179 1.78 -5.33 6.93
C THR A 179 1.24 -4.96 8.30
N ILE A 180 1.79 -3.89 8.88
CA ILE A 180 1.23 -3.26 10.08
C ILE A 180 1.03 -1.79 9.74
N SER A 181 -0.21 -1.30 9.90
CA SER A 181 -0.56 0.08 9.57
C SER A 181 -1.33 0.73 10.70
N GLU A 182 -1.00 1.94 11.12
CA GLU A 182 -1.79 2.71 12.09
C GLU A 182 -2.60 3.80 11.37
N THR A 183 -3.92 3.84 11.55
CA THR A 183 -4.76 4.81 10.81
C THR A 183 -5.17 6.03 11.62
N MET A 184 -5.11 6.00 12.96
CA MET A 184 -5.38 7.16 13.81
C MET A 184 -4.09 7.79 14.32
N PHE A 185 -4.03 9.13 14.30
CA PHE A 185 -2.99 9.88 14.97
C PHE A 185 -3.37 9.98 16.44
N LEU A 186 -2.90 9.03 17.23
CA LEU A 186 -3.07 9.12 18.67
C LEU A 186 -1.75 9.60 19.29
N ASN A 187 -1.86 10.32 20.41
CA ASN A 187 -0.71 10.97 21.07
C ASN A 187 0.23 9.96 21.76
N ASN A 188 -0.08 8.67 21.69
CA ASN A 188 0.68 7.62 22.34
C ASN A 188 1.76 7.07 21.42
N LYS A 189 2.84 6.57 22.03
CA LYS A 189 3.90 5.89 21.30
C LYS A 189 3.33 4.56 20.80
N PRO A 190 3.41 4.26 19.48
CA PRO A 190 2.94 2.99 18.97
C PRO A 190 3.75 1.82 19.54
N PRO A 191 3.15 0.63 19.60
CA PRO A 191 3.82 -0.53 20.17
C PRO A 191 5.01 -0.97 19.32
N ALA A 192 6.08 -1.40 19.99
CA ALA A 192 7.34 -1.75 19.34
C ALA A 192 7.20 -3.07 18.55
N VAL A 193 7.02 -2.96 17.24
CA VAL A 193 6.73 -4.07 16.34
C VAL A 193 7.85 -5.13 16.29
N ASN A 194 9.10 -4.73 16.55
CA ASN A 194 10.25 -5.64 16.57
C ASN A 194 10.15 -6.73 17.66
N ALA A 195 9.28 -6.57 18.65
CA ALA A 195 9.02 -7.57 19.67
C ALA A 195 8.08 -8.71 19.20
N LEU A 196 7.47 -8.60 18.02
CA LEU A 196 6.64 -9.64 17.45
C LEU A 196 7.48 -10.91 17.21
N PRO A 197 7.14 -12.06 17.82
CA PRO A 197 7.97 -13.27 17.76
C PRO A 197 7.73 -14.05 16.45
N ILE A 198 8.16 -13.46 15.34
CA ILE A 198 8.13 -14.07 14.01
C ILE A 198 9.55 -14.29 13.48
N ARG A 199 9.65 -15.10 12.43
CA ARG A 199 10.86 -15.22 11.63
C ARG A 199 10.99 -14.01 10.71
N TRP A 200 11.70 -13.00 11.17
CA TRP A 200 12.00 -11.81 10.37
C TRP A 200 12.87 -12.13 9.15
N ASP A 201 13.69 -13.18 9.22
CA ASP A 201 14.69 -13.58 8.22
C ASP A 201 14.09 -14.05 6.89
N GLN A 202 12.85 -14.53 6.90
CA GLN A 202 12.12 -15.02 5.73
C GLN A 202 11.17 -13.97 5.13
N LEU A 203 11.00 -12.80 5.76
CA LEU A 203 10.13 -11.77 5.20
C LEU A 203 10.70 -11.27 3.87
N THR A 204 9.88 -11.36 2.83
CA THR A 204 10.17 -10.86 1.49
C THR A 204 9.53 -9.50 1.24
N LEU A 205 8.42 -9.21 1.95
CA LEU A 205 7.69 -7.95 1.89
C LEU A 205 7.34 -7.46 3.30
N LEU A 206 7.70 -6.22 3.58
CA LEU A 206 7.42 -5.56 4.86
C LEU A 206 6.78 -4.20 4.61
N ARG A 207 5.58 -3.99 5.15
CA ARG A 207 4.89 -2.69 5.14
C ARG A 207 4.65 -2.23 6.57
N LEU A 208 5.30 -1.13 6.94
CA LEU A 208 5.24 -0.50 8.25
C LEU A 208 4.70 0.92 8.05
N GLN A 209 3.37 1.07 8.09
CA GLN A 209 2.71 2.32 7.75
C GLN A 209 2.29 3.07 9.00
N ARG A 210 2.92 4.20 9.27
CA ARG A 210 2.70 5.03 10.46
C ARG A 210 2.97 4.25 11.73
N THR A 211 3.94 3.33 11.69
CA THR A 211 4.31 2.50 12.83
C THR A 211 5.73 2.84 13.28
N GLY A 212 5.88 3.16 14.55
CA GLY A 212 7.18 3.35 15.18
C GLY A 212 7.96 4.59 14.71
N THR A 213 9.17 4.69 15.26
CA THR A 213 10.17 5.70 14.95
C THR A 213 11.19 5.16 13.95
N LEU A 214 12.02 6.04 13.38
CA LEU A 214 13.16 5.61 12.55
C LEU A 214 14.10 4.67 13.31
N THR A 215 14.22 4.81 14.63
CA THR A 215 15.00 3.89 15.49
C THR A 215 14.43 2.48 15.48
N ASP A 216 13.11 2.34 15.57
CA ASP A 216 12.44 1.03 15.55
C ASP A 216 12.64 0.36 14.18
N ILE A 217 12.53 1.13 13.09
CA ILE A 217 12.84 0.68 11.73
C ILE A 217 14.30 0.20 11.62
N CYS A 218 15.23 0.89 12.27
CA CYS A 218 16.65 0.47 12.33
C CYS A 218 16.89 -0.80 13.13
N ALA A 219 16.01 -1.12 14.09
CA ALA A 219 16.06 -2.40 14.77
C ALA A 219 15.44 -3.53 13.93
N ILE A 220 14.43 -3.24 13.10
CA ILE A 220 13.68 -4.24 12.33
C ILE A 220 14.38 -4.65 11.04
N LEU A 221 14.81 -3.69 10.21
CA LEU A 221 15.33 -3.99 8.86
C LEU A 221 16.56 -4.93 8.84
N PRO A 222 17.53 -4.85 9.79
CA PRO A 222 18.62 -5.81 9.85
C PRO A 222 18.17 -7.25 10.10
N LEU A 223 16.99 -7.45 10.70
CA LEU A 223 16.41 -8.77 10.94
C LEU A 223 15.81 -9.38 9.67
N CYS A 224 15.72 -8.63 8.56
CA CYS A 224 15.05 -9.03 7.32
C CYS A 224 16.01 -9.18 6.12
N PRO A 225 17.05 -10.05 6.17
CA PRO A 225 17.98 -10.24 5.06
C PRO A 225 17.33 -10.70 3.74
N SER A 226 16.15 -11.33 3.78
CA SER A 226 15.42 -11.78 2.58
C SER A 226 14.52 -10.70 1.96
N LEU A 227 14.50 -9.49 2.52
CA LEU A 227 13.57 -8.46 2.12
C LEU A 227 13.81 -8.00 0.68
N THR A 228 12.79 -8.10 -0.15
CA THR A 228 12.80 -7.64 -1.55
C THR A 228 12.03 -6.33 -1.73
N ALA A 229 11.11 -6.08 -0.82
CA ALA A 229 10.04 -5.10 -0.92
C ALA A 229 9.82 -4.44 0.42
N CYS A 230 9.90 -3.12 0.51
CA CYS A 230 9.62 -2.42 1.76
C CYS A 230 8.82 -1.14 1.56
N HIS A 231 7.79 -0.94 2.37
CA HIS A 231 7.05 0.31 2.48
C HIS A 231 7.13 0.79 3.92
N ILE A 232 7.69 1.97 4.14
CA ILE A 232 7.88 2.52 5.47
C ILE A 232 7.30 3.93 5.52
N THR A 233 6.33 4.14 6.40
CA THR A 233 5.84 5.46 6.78
C THR A 233 6.15 5.67 8.26
N ALA A 234 7.13 6.51 8.59
CA ALA A 234 7.53 6.74 9.99
C ALA A 234 6.73 7.89 10.59
N LEU A 235 6.28 7.75 11.85
CA LEU A 235 5.55 8.82 12.54
C LEU A 235 6.47 10.00 12.87
N PHE A 236 7.62 9.70 13.47
CA PHE A 236 8.51 10.71 14.03
C PHE A 236 9.96 10.49 13.64
N SER A 237 10.65 11.61 13.42
CA SER A 237 12.11 11.61 13.28
C SER A 237 12.74 11.68 14.66
N VAL A 238 13.51 10.66 15.01
CA VAL A 238 14.40 10.70 16.17
C VAL A 238 15.81 10.98 15.66
N PRO A 239 16.61 11.83 16.33
CA PRO A 239 18.00 12.02 15.96
C PRO A 239 18.73 10.68 16.02
N VAL A 240 19.24 10.26 14.87
CA VAL A 240 20.03 9.03 14.75
C VAL A 240 21.46 9.34 15.21
N PRO A 241 22.08 8.48 16.05
CA PRO A 241 23.47 8.65 16.45
C PRO A 241 24.42 8.81 15.25
N ARG A 242 25.41 9.69 15.34
CA ARG A 242 26.27 10.04 14.19
C ARG A 242 27.18 8.91 13.72
N LYS A 243 27.42 7.89 14.55
CA LYS A 243 28.34 6.78 14.27
C LYS A 243 27.55 5.47 14.20
N HIS A 244 26.99 5.17 13.04
CA HIS A 244 26.43 3.85 12.76
C HIS A 244 27.13 3.22 11.57
N LYS A 245 27.46 1.94 11.71
CA LYS A 245 27.84 1.10 10.60
C LYS A 245 26.61 0.94 9.69
N ARG A 246 26.82 1.11 8.39
CA ARG A 246 25.76 0.89 7.41
C ARG A 246 25.30 -0.57 7.44
N VAL A 247 23.99 -0.75 7.37
CA VAL A 247 23.34 -2.06 7.33
C VAL A 247 23.06 -2.39 5.86
N PRO A 248 23.66 -3.46 5.32
CA PRO A 248 23.36 -3.88 3.96
C PRO A 248 21.97 -4.53 3.91
N LEU A 249 21.18 -4.12 2.92
CA LEU A 249 19.89 -4.68 2.53
C LEU A 249 20.03 -5.20 1.09
N PRO A 250 20.77 -6.29 0.88
CA PRO A 250 21.29 -6.68 -0.43
C PRO A 250 20.20 -7.08 -1.44
N ARG A 251 19.02 -7.48 -0.94
CA ARG A 251 17.92 -7.98 -1.77
C ARG A 251 16.79 -6.98 -1.99
N VAL A 252 16.82 -5.81 -1.35
CA VAL A 252 15.74 -4.82 -1.46
C VAL A 252 15.77 -4.23 -2.87
N ARG A 253 14.73 -4.57 -3.65
CA ARG A 253 14.53 -4.13 -5.04
C ARG A 253 13.52 -2.99 -5.13
N ALA A 254 12.56 -2.91 -4.21
CA ALA A 254 11.64 -1.80 -4.18
C ALA A 254 11.47 -1.23 -2.77
N LEU A 255 11.55 0.09 -2.70
CA LEU A 255 11.45 0.86 -1.46
C LEU A 255 10.46 2.00 -1.65
N THR A 256 9.47 2.06 -0.76
CA THR A 256 8.59 3.22 -0.57
C THR A 256 8.85 3.81 0.81
N LEU A 257 9.20 5.10 0.85
CA LEU A 257 9.45 5.85 2.08
C LEU A 257 8.51 7.05 2.17
N GLU A 258 7.82 7.17 3.28
CA GLU A 258 7.01 8.34 3.64
C GLU A 258 7.45 8.83 5.02
N LEU A 259 8.39 9.76 5.06
CA LEU A 259 8.94 10.27 6.32
C LEU A 259 8.40 11.67 6.58
N SER A 260 8.41 12.10 7.84
CA SER A 260 7.87 13.39 8.27
C SER A 260 8.81 14.58 8.05
N SER A 261 10.08 14.34 7.67
CA SER A 261 11.02 15.42 7.39
C SER A 261 12.09 15.01 6.37
N GLY A 262 12.66 16.00 5.68
CA GLY A 262 13.83 15.81 4.83
C GLY A 262 14.99 15.12 5.54
N PRO A 263 15.46 15.63 6.70
CA PRO A 263 16.58 15.03 7.43
C PRO A 263 16.40 13.53 7.73
N SER A 264 15.16 13.07 7.93
CA SER A 264 14.85 11.66 8.13
C SER A 264 15.21 10.80 6.91
N PHE A 265 14.97 11.29 5.68
CA PHE A 265 15.37 10.59 4.46
C PHE A 265 16.89 10.45 4.38
N ALA A 266 17.62 11.55 4.60
CA ALA A 266 19.09 11.50 4.59
C ALA A 266 19.63 10.55 5.66
N ASN A 267 19.05 10.56 6.86
CA ASN A 267 19.44 9.62 7.91
C ASN A 267 19.13 8.17 7.53
N PHE A 268 17.96 7.88 6.95
CA PHE A 268 17.62 6.54 6.47
C PHE A 268 18.66 6.04 5.47
N PHE A 269 18.95 6.80 4.42
CA PHE A 269 19.92 6.37 3.42
C PHE A 269 21.36 6.30 3.94
N ARG A 270 21.73 7.10 4.95
CA ARG A 270 23.03 6.96 5.64
C ARG A 270 23.16 5.65 6.40
N LEU A 271 22.05 5.06 6.84
CA LEU A 271 22.03 3.85 7.65
C LEU A 271 21.95 2.59 6.80
N PHE A 272 21.34 2.64 5.62
CA PHE A 272 21.07 1.45 4.81
C PHE A 272 21.74 1.49 3.44
N GLU A 273 22.32 0.36 3.03
CA GLU A 273 22.84 0.15 1.69
C GLU A 273 21.94 -0.80 0.92
N MET A 274 21.43 -0.36 -0.23
CA MET A 274 20.47 -1.13 -1.04
C MET A 274 21.02 -1.29 -2.47
N PRO A 275 22.05 -2.13 -2.66
CA PRO A 275 22.73 -2.24 -3.96
C PRO A 275 21.83 -2.75 -5.09
N ALA A 276 20.77 -3.50 -4.76
CA ALA A 276 19.83 -4.09 -5.71
C ALA A 276 18.58 -3.23 -5.97
N LEU A 277 18.55 -1.96 -5.54
CA LEU A 277 17.36 -1.11 -5.63
C LEU A 277 16.99 -0.79 -7.08
N VAL A 278 15.81 -1.23 -7.49
CA VAL A 278 15.22 -1.04 -8.83
C VAL A 278 14.12 0.01 -8.84
N SER A 279 13.34 0.10 -7.75
CA SER A 279 12.21 1.02 -7.63
C SER A 279 12.32 1.81 -6.33
N LEU A 280 12.30 3.14 -6.43
CA LEU A 280 12.30 4.04 -5.28
C LEU A 280 11.09 4.97 -5.34
N SER A 281 10.30 5.00 -4.28
CA SER A 281 9.21 5.94 -4.09
C SER A 281 9.42 6.74 -2.81
N LEU A 282 9.50 8.06 -2.93
CA LEU A 282 9.61 8.99 -1.81
C LEU A 282 8.31 9.79 -1.75
N GLY A 283 7.47 9.50 -0.76
CA GLY A 283 6.21 10.21 -0.53
C GLY A 283 6.33 11.25 0.58
N GLU A 284 5.48 12.27 0.49
CA GLU A 284 5.35 13.32 1.50
C GLU A 284 4.23 12.95 2.46
N SER A 285 4.53 12.86 3.76
CA SER A 285 3.49 13.15 4.75
C SER A 285 3.09 14.61 4.54
N ARG A 286 1.77 14.92 4.52
CA ARG A 286 1.16 16.18 4.02
C ARG A 286 1.70 17.51 4.62
N ALA A 287 2.71 17.48 5.48
CA ALA A 287 3.19 18.59 6.30
C ALA A 287 4.59 19.13 5.97
N ILE A 288 5.31 18.63 4.96
CA ILE A 288 6.71 19.05 4.74
C ILE A 288 6.79 20.28 3.83
N ALA A 289 7.41 21.36 4.33
CA ALA A 289 7.76 22.51 3.50
C ALA A 289 8.87 22.13 2.50
N PRO A 290 8.75 22.43 1.19
CA PRO A 290 9.73 22.10 0.16
C PRO A 290 11.17 22.51 0.51
N ALA A 291 11.35 23.65 1.17
CA ALA A 291 12.65 24.16 1.57
C ALA A 291 13.42 23.21 2.52
N SER A 292 12.72 22.43 3.34
CA SER A 292 13.34 21.49 4.28
C SER A 292 13.87 20.21 3.62
N LEU A 293 13.50 19.94 2.37
CA LEU A 293 13.92 18.76 1.61
C LEU A 293 15.22 18.97 0.83
N VAL A 294 15.63 20.21 0.58
CA VAL A 294 16.77 20.52 -0.30
C VAL A 294 18.07 19.90 0.18
N GLY A 295 18.52 20.23 1.39
CA GLY A 295 19.76 19.71 1.95
C GLY A 295 19.77 18.18 2.07
N PRO A 296 18.72 17.55 2.60
CA PRO A 296 18.67 16.09 2.74
C PRO A 296 18.67 15.34 1.41
N LEU A 297 17.98 15.85 0.39
CA LEU A 297 17.94 15.22 -0.94
C LEU A 297 19.23 15.44 -1.73
N GLN A 298 20.08 16.41 -1.40
CA GLN A 298 21.40 16.57 -2.03
C GLN A 298 22.30 15.34 -1.83
N GLY A 299 22.09 14.56 -0.77
CA GLY A 299 22.80 13.30 -0.56
C GLY A 299 22.25 12.14 -1.39
N LEU A 300 21.00 12.22 -1.87
CA LEU A 300 20.30 11.14 -2.57
C LEU A 300 21.04 10.60 -3.79
N PRO A 301 21.66 11.44 -4.66
CA PRO A 301 22.45 10.96 -5.78
C PRO A 301 23.58 10.01 -5.35
N ALA A 302 24.17 10.20 -4.17
CA ALA A 302 25.23 9.33 -3.65
C ALA A 302 24.73 7.95 -3.19
N PHE A 303 23.42 7.82 -2.92
CA PHE A 303 22.79 6.59 -2.47
C PHE A 303 22.14 5.80 -3.60
N ILE A 304 21.70 6.48 -4.66
CA ILE A 304 21.33 5.80 -5.89
C ILE A 304 22.62 5.16 -6.43
N SER A 305 22.72 3.86 -6.20
CA SER A 305 23.92 3.08 -6.48
C SER A 305 24.46 3.39 -7.89
N PRO A 306 25.77 3.58 -8.06
CA PRO A 306 26.38 3.70 -9.38
C PRO A 306 26.17 2.45 -10.26
N ALA A 307 25.68 1.34 -9.68
CA ALA A 307 25.32 0.13 -10.41
C ALA A 307 24.19 0.33 -11.46
N GLY A 308 23.51 1.48 -11.49
CA GLY A 308 22.58 1.81 -12.57
C GLY A 308 21.40 0.85 -12.65
N LEU A 309 20.93 0.32 -11.52
CA LEU A 309 19.78 -0.59 -11.49
C LEU A 309 18.44 0.11 -11.29
N LEU A 310 18.45 1.39 -10.91
CA LEU A 310 17.23 2.14 -10.64
C LEU A 310 16.47 2.38 -11.94
N LYS A 311 15.32 1.71 -12.09
CA LYS A 311 14.42 1.78 -13.24
C LYS A 311 13.20 2.65 -12.98
N ARG A 312 12.76 2.73 -11.73
CA ARG A 312 11.55 3.47 -11.35
C ARG A 312 11.87 4.44 -10.21
N LEU A 313 11.52 5.71 -10.42
CA LEU A 313 11.64 6.75 -9.40
C LEU A 313 10.32 7.49 -9.28
N SER A 314 9.74 7.52 -8.07
CA SER A 314 8.60 8.35 -7.74
C SER A 314 8.99 9.36 -6.67
N LEU A 315 8.87 10.64 -6.99
CA LEU A 315 9.10 11.76 -6.10
C LEU A 315 7.76 12.41 -5.81
N GLY A 316 7.04 11.83 -4.85
CA GLY A 316 5.84 12.43 -4.26
C GLY A 316 6.15 13.62 -3.34
N VAL A 317 7.44 13.97 -3.20
CA VAL A 317 7.93 15.13 -2.46
C VAL A 317 8.43 16.23 -3.41
N ALA A 318 8.38 17.49 -2.99
CA ALA A 318 8.94 18.58 -3.77
C ALA A 318 10.47 18.41 -3.93
N CYS A 319 10.93 18.18 -5.15
CA CYS A 319 12.34 17.97 -5.46
C CYS A 319 12.95 19.24 -6.10
N PRO A 320 14.05 19.80 -5.55
CA PRO A 320 14.75 20.89 -6.20
C PRO A 320 15.27 20.48 -7.59
N PRO A 321 15.20 21.35 -8.61
CA PRO A 321 15.67 21.03 -9.95
C PRO A 321 17.11 20.55 -10.00
N SER A 322 18.01 21.16 -9.22
CA SER A 322 19.42 20.77 -9.16
C SER A 322 19.63 19.34 -8.68
N VAL A 323 18.82 18.88 -7.71
CA VAL A 323 18.87 17.51 -7.21
C VAL A 323 18.30 16.56 -8.26
N LEU A 324 17.16 16.90 -8.87
CA LEU A 324 16.56 16.10 -9.93
C LEU A 324 17.50 15.92 -11.12
N VAL A 325 18.15 17.00 -11.59
CA VAL A 325 19.18 16.95 -12.63
C VAL A 325 20.29 15.98 -12.23
N SER A 326 20.80 16.08 -11.00
CA SER A 326 21.87 15.20 -10.53
C SER A 326 21.45 13.73 -10.48
N ILE A 327 20.20 13.45 -10.09
CA ILE A 327 19.62 12.10 -10.13
C ILE A 327 19.54 11.60 -11.57
N LEU A 328 18.93 12.38 -12.48
CA LEU A 328 18.75 12.01 -13.88
C LEU A 328 20.08 11.79 -14.60
N GLN A 329 21.10 12.61 -14.33
CA GLN A 329 22.44 12.42 -14.88
C GLN A 329 23.06 11.09 -14.43
N ARG A 330 22.85 10.68 -13.18
CA ARG A 330 23.37 9.39 -12.66
C ARG A 330 22.56 8.19 -13.14
N THR A 331 21.27 8.36 -13.39
CA THR A 331 20.36 7.26 -13.77
C THR A 331 19.97 7.27 -15.25
N GLN A 332 20.64 8.09 -16.06
CA GLN A 332 20.33 8.37 -17.46
C GLN A 332 20.19 7.11 -18.35
N ARG A 333 20.89 6.03 -17.99
CA ARG A 333 20.92 4.78 -18.76
C ARG A 333 19.91 3.74 -18.29
N SER A 334 19.34 3.91 -17.09
CA SER A 334 18.55 2.87 -16.44
C SER A 334 17.15 3.30 -16.09
N LEU A 335 16.91 4.60 -15.88
CA LEU A 335 15.63 5.10 -15.44
C LEU A 335 14.61 5.04 -16.58
N GLN A 336 13.61 4.17 -16.43
CA GLN A 336 12.55 3.94 -17.41
C GLN A 336 11.25 4.65 -17.02
N HIS A 337 10.97 4.77 -15.72
CA HIS A 337 9.76 5.39 -15.20
C HIS A 337 10.10 6.48 -14.20
N LEU A 338 9.57 7.67 -14.41
CA LEU A 338 9.71 8.80 -13.51
C LEU A 338 8.33 9.36 -13.17
N CYS A 339 8.02 9.45 -11.89
CA CYS A 339 6.85 10.14 -11.36
C CYS A 339 7.32 11.34 -10.54
N LEU A 340 6.81 12.53 -10.85
CA LEU A 340 7.18 13.79 -10.20
C LEU A 340 5.95 14.48 -9.62
N ARG A 341 6.06 14.98 -8.39
CA ARG A 341 5.14 15.98 -7.86
C ARG A 341 5.67 17.38 -8.18
N CYS A 342 5.00 18.11 -9.06
CA CYS A 342 5.41 19.47 -9.44
C CYS A 342 4.72 20.49 -8.54
N VAL A 343 5.49 21.37 -7.90
CA VAL A 343 4.98 22.28 -6.85
C VAL A 343 5.20 23.76 -7.18
N ALA A 344 6.10 24.09 -8.11
CA ALA A 344 6.44 25.47 -8.45
C ALA A 344 6.74 25.63 -9.97
N PRO A 345 6.29 26.72 -10.62
CA PRO A 345 6.53 26.96 -12.05
C PRO A 345 8.01 27.17 -12.41
N GLU A 346 8.78 27.80 -11.54
CA GLU A 346 10.20 28.11 -11.81
C GLU A 346 11.04 26.83 -11.88
N ALA A 347 10.65 25.82 -11.10
CA ALA A 347 11.27 24.50 -11.12
C ALA A 347 11.03 23.76 -12.45
N THR A 348 9.97 24.12 -13.20
CA THR A 348 9.57 23.44 -14.41
C THR A 348 10.61 23.56 -15.51
N HIS A 349 11.15 24.75 -15.79
CA HIS A 349 12.05 24.92 -16.94
C HIS A 349 13.34 24.09 -16.82
N ALA A 350 14.01 24.21 -15.66
CA ALA A 350 15.23 23.44 -15.38
C ALA A 350 14.94 21.93 -15.32
N THR A 351 13.79 21.52 -14.78
CA THR A 351 13.35 20.12 -14.79
C THR A 351 13.16 19.60 -16.20
N MET A 352 12.51 20.36 -17.09
CA MET A 352 12.28 19.93 -18.48
C MET A 352 13.60 19.81 -19.25
N GLN A 353 14.52 20.77 -19.09
CA GLN A 353 15.86 20.66 -19.68
C GLN A 353 16.59 19.39 -19.21
N ALA A 354 16.42 19.00 -17.94
CA ALA A 354 16.99 17.77 -17.41
C ALA A 354 16.36 16.51 -18.03
N LEU A 355 15.05 16.52 -18.28
CA LEU A 355 14.31 15.40 -18.87
C LEU A 355 14.72 15.12 -20.31
N VAL A 356 15.11 16.15 -21.08
CA VAL A 356 15.66 15.98 -22.44
C VAL A 356 16.91 15.11 -22.44
N LEU A 357 17.67 15.10 -21.33
CA LEU A 357 18.87 14.27 -21.20
C LEU A 357 18.55 12.80 -20.89
N ALA A 358 17.37 12.48 -20.36
CA ALA A 358 17.02 11.14 -19.91
C ALA A 358 16.58 10.22 -21.08
N SER A 359 17.55 9.73 -21.85
CA SER A 359 17.29 8.96 -23.08
C SER A 359 16.65 7.58 -22.85
N SER A 360 16.76 7.00 -21.65
CA SER A 360 16.11 5.73 -21.31
C SER A 360 14.67 5.87 -20.82
N LEU A 361 14.16 7.09 -20.68
CA LEU A 361 12.89 7.35 -20.02
C LEU A 361 11.71 6.98 -20.95
N GLU A 362 11.00 5.91 -20.60
CA GLU A 362 9.84 5.40 -21.35
C GLU A 362 8.53 6.04 -20.86
N CYS A 363 8.46 6.35 -19.57
CA CYS A 363 7.27 6.87 -18.93
C CYS A 363 7.58 8.05 -17.99
N LEU A 364 6.87 9.16 -18.18
CA LEU A 364 6.91 10.33 -17.33
C LEU A 364 5.50 10.64 -16.82
N ARG A 365 5.30 10.57 -15.51
CA ARG A 365 4.08 11.02 -14.85
C ARG A 365 4.36 12.29 -14.05
N ILE A 366 3.56 13.33 -14.24
CA ILE A 366 3.67 14.57 -13.47
C ILE A 366 2.35 14.81 -12.75
N HIS A 367 2.41 14.87 -11.43
CA HIS A 367 1.28 15.14 -10.58
C HIS A 367 1.35 16.57 -10.05
N ILE A 368 0.29 17.33 -10.29
CA ILE A 368 0.17 18.73 -9.89
C ILE A 368 -0.85 18.79 -8.76
N PRO A 369 -0.41 19.07 -7.52
CA PRO A 369 -1.30 19.06 -6.37
C PRO A 369 -2.26 20.25 -6.42
N GLU A 370 -3.45 20.05 -5.86
CA GLU A 370 -4.47 21.11 -5.72
C GLU A 370 -3.90 22.25 -4.85
N ARG A 371 -3.62 23.40 -5.48
CA ARG A 371 -3.08 24.61 -4.84
C ARG A 371 -3.66 25.85 -5.52
N LYS A 372 -3.53 27.00 -4.85
CA LYS A 372 -3.97 28.29 -5.41
C LYS A 372 -3.33 28.59 -6.78
N ASP A 373 -2.10 28.14 -6.98
CA ASP A 373 -1.33 28.35 -8.20
C ASP A 373 -1.23 27.08 -9.07
N GLY A 374 -2.04 26.04 -8.78
CA GLY A 374 -2.01 24.75 -9.48
C GLY A 374 -2.20 24.90 -10.99
N ASP A 375 -3.18 25.70 -11.40
CA ASP A 375 -3.52 25.96 -12.80
C ASP A 375 -2.33 26.57 -13.57
N ARG A 376 -1.64 27.54 -12.96
CA ARG A 376 -0.44 28.16 -13.55
C ARG A 376 0.72 27.18 -13.66
N VAL A 377 0.91 26.34 -12.66
CA VAL A 377 1.92 25.27 -12.70
C VAL A 377 1.59 24.28 -13.81
N ALA A 378 0.32 23.88 -13.96
CA ALA A 378 -0.14 22.99 -15.02
C ALA A 378 0.14 23.57 -16.41
N LEU A 379 -0.27 24.81 -16.64
CA LEU A 379 -0.02 25.47 -17.92
C LEU A 379 1.48 25.59 -18.21
N ALA A 380 2.30 25.97 -17.23
CA ALA A 380 3.75 26.06 -17.38
C ALA A 380 4.39 24.70 -17.71
N VAL A 381 3.98 23.62 -17.04
CA VAL A 381 4.44 22.25 -17.27
C VAL A 381 4.07 21.77 -18.67
N VAL A 382 2.80 21.88 -19.03
CA VAL A 382 2.28 21.43 -20.33
C VAL A 382 2.92 22.22 -21.47
N SER A 383 3.04 23.54 -21.34
CA SER A 383 3.70 24.40 -22.34
C SER A 383 5.17 24.03 -22.51
N ALA A 384 5.90 23.78 -21.41
CA ALA A 384 7.30 23.41 -21.47
C ALA A 384 7.52 22.02 -22.10
N LEU A 385 6.68 21.03 -21.78
CA LEU A 385 6.70 19.71 -22.40
C LEU A 385 6.40 19.78 -23.91
N ALA A 386 5.38 20.55 -24.29
CA ALA A 386 5.00 20.72 -25.69
C ALA A 386 6.14 21.35 -26.51
N LYS A 387 6.86 22.33 -25.94
CA LYS A 387 7.99 23.00 -26.61
C LYS A 387 9.24 22.14 -26.76
N GLN A 388 9.56 21.31 -25.76
CA GLN A 388 10.80 20.53 -25.76
C GLN A 388 10.65 19.15 -26.43
N SER A 389 9.41 18.67 -26.61
CA SER A 389 9.07 17.39 -27.25
C SER A 389 10.02 16.24 -26.85
N PRO A 390 10.09 15.88 -25.56
CA PRO A 390 10.99 14.82 -25.12
C PRO A 390 10.61 13.50 -25.79
N ARG A 391 11.60 12.67 -26.13
CA ARG A 391 11.41 11.35 -26.78
C ARG A 391 10.91 10.29 -25.78
N ILE A 392 9.87 10.63 -25.02
CA ILE A 392 9.28 9.78 -24.00
C ILE A 392 7.98 9.22 -24.59
N ALA A 393 7.85 7.90 -24.61
CA ALA A 393 6.71 7.24 -25.25
C ALA A 393 5.38 7.56 -24.53
N ASN A 394 5.40 7.60 -23.20
CA ASN A 394 4.20 7.77 -22.39
C ASN A 394 4.36 8.93 -21.41
N ILE A 395 3.74 10.06 -21.72
CA ILE A 395 3.70 11.22 -20.83
C ILE A 395 2.26 11.38 -20.30
N GLU A 396 2.14 11.44 -18.98
CA GLU A 396 0.88 11.64 -18.27
C GLU A 396 1.02 12.83 -17.32
N VAL A 397 0.15 13.83 -17.47
CA VAL A 397 0.08 14.97 -16.55
C VAL A 397 -1.27 14.95 -15.87
N GLU A 398 -1.26 14.79 -14.54
CA GLU A 398 -2.44 14.72 -13.70
C GLU A 398 -2.54 16.01 -12.86
N HIS A 399 -3.59 16.80 -13.08
CA HIS A 399 -3.93 17.95 -12.25
C HIS A 399 -4.97 17.57 -11.21
N MET A 400 -4.67 17.80 -9.92
CA MET A 400 -5.61 17.53 -8.83
C MET A 400 -6.51 18.74 -8.56
N GLY A 401 -7.81 18.50 -8.51
CA GLY A 401 -8.80 19.54 -8.29
C GLY A 401 -9.26 20.21 -9.58
N ARG A 402 -10.16 21.18 -9.45
CA ARG A 402 -10.75 21.89 -10.59
C ARG A 402 -9.89 23.08 -10.98
N PHE A 403 -9.75 23.33 -12.28
CA PHE A 403 -9.26 24.60 -12.78
C PHE A 403 -10.20 25.72 -12.36
N ARG A 404 -9.62 26.86 -12.00
CA ARG A 404 -10.35 28.10 -11.73
C ARG A 404 -10.67 28.84 -13.02
N CYS A 405 -9.87 28.61 -14.05
CA CYS A 405 -10.01 29.21 -15.37
C CYS A 405 -10.22 28.11 -16.43
N GLU A 406 -11.45 28.00 -16.96
CA GLU A 406 -11.73 27.05 -18.04
C GLU A 406 -10.87 27.28 -19.29
N ALA A 407 -10.45 28.52 -19.54
CA ALA A 407 -9.59 28.83 -20.68
C ALA A 407 -8.20 28.19 -20.52
N GLU A 408 -7.61 28.25 -19.32
CA GLU A 408 -6.31 27.62 -19.01
C GLU A 408 -6.41 26.08 -19.09
N GLU A 409 -7.54 25.51 -18.64
CA GLU A 409 -7.80 24.07 -18.76
C GLU A 409 -7.86 23.64 -20.24
N ARG A 410 -8.66 24.34 -21.05
CA ARG A 410 -8.77 24.08 -22.50
C ARG A 410 -7.44 24.26 -23.21
N GLU A 411 -6.65 25.25 -22.82
CA GLU A 411 -5.30 25.46 -23.33
C GLU A 411 -4.40 24.27 -23.00
N CYS A 412 -4.42 23.77 -21.75
CA CYS A 412 -3.67 22.58 -21.36
C CYS A 412 -4.06 21.35 -22.20
N PHE A 413 -5.35 21.07 -22.38
CA PHE A 413 -5.81 19.96 -23.22
C PHE A 413 -5.37 20.11 -24.68
N THR A 414 -5.43 21.33 -25.23
CA THR A 414 -5.04 21.62 -26.61
C THR A 414 -3.54 21.38 -26.82
N LEU A 415 -2.71 21.92 -25.92
CA LEU A 415 -1.25 21.75 -25.96
C LEU A 415 -0.85 20.28 -25.77
N ALA A 416 -1.45 19.58 -24.81
CA ALA A 416 -1.19 18.17 -24.56
C ALA A 416 -1.52 17.27 -25.77
N ARG A 417 -2.70 17.48 -26.36
CA ARG A 417 -3.12 16.76 -27.57
C ARG A 417 -2.20 17.05 -28.75
N GLY A 418 -1.79 18.30 -28.95
CA GLY A 418 -0.88 18.70 -30.02
C GLY A 418 0.51 18.07 -29.88
N ALA A 419 0.96 17.84 -28.64
CA ALA A 419 2.24 17.22 -28.32
C ALA A 419 2.17 15.69 -28.13
N GLY A 420 0.99 15.08 -28.26
CA GLY A 420 0.81 13.62 -28.20
C GLY A 420 0.87 13.01 -26.79
N PHE A 421 0.49 13.76 -25.75
CA PHE A 421 0.45 13.23 -24.37
C PHE A 421 -0.89 13.37 -23.67
N THR A 422 -1.06 12.60 -22.58
CA THR A 422 -2.31 12.57 -21.81
C THR A 422 -2.30 13.64 -20.73
N PHE A 423 -3.31 14.50 -20.74
CA PHE A 423 -3.60 15.43 -19.65
C PHE A 423 -4.93 15.02 -19.01
N SER A 424 -4.96 14.92 -17.69
CA SER A 424 -6.17 14.56 -16.94
C SER A 424 -6.35 15.48 -15.75
N VAL A 425 -7.62 15.80 -15.48
CA VAL A 425 -8.05 16.54 -14.29
C VAL A 425 -8.76 15.54 -13.38
N LEU A 426 -8.23 15.35 -12.18
CA LEU A 426 -8.73 14.36 -11.23
C LEU A 426 -9.45 15.05 -10.08
N GLU A 427 -10.59 14.51 -9.70
CA GLU A 427 -11.30 14.99 -8.51
C GLU A 427 -10.50 14.66 -7.24
N PRO A 428 -10.58 15.51 -6.19
CA PRO A 428 -9.96 15.23 -4.90
C PRO A 428 -10.37 13.84 -4.38
N GLY A 429 -9.39 13.03 -4.01
CA GLY A 429 -9.61 11.66 -3.52
C GLY A 429 -9.72 10.58 -4.61
N LYS A 430 -9.79 10.95 -5.89
CA LYS A 430 -9.69 10.00 -7.01
C LYS A 430 -8.27 9.89 -7.60
N SER A 431 -7.28 10.51 -6.95
CA SER A 431 -5.88 10.36 -7.35
C SER A 431 -5.47 8.89 -7.30
N ARG A 432 -4.84 8.41 -8.37
CA ARG A 432 -4.06 7.18 -8.28
C ARG A 432 -2.97 7.39 -7.22
N PRO A 433 -2.68 6.41 -6.35
CA PRO A 433 -1.56 6.54 -5.43
C PRO A 433 -0.28 6.87 -6.21
N LEU A 434 0.46 7.88 -5.72
CA LEU A 434 1.74 8.33 -6.31
C LEU A 434 2.82 7.26 -6.20
N ALA A 435 2.73 6.45 -5.16
CA ALA A 435 3.40 5.17 -5.16
C ALA A 435 2.68 4.32 -6.20
N TYR A 436 3.39 3.93 -7.26
CA TYR A 436 3.00 2.73 -7.99
C TYR A 436 2.67 1.71 -6.91
N ASP A 437 1.44 1.20 -6.87
CA ASP A 437 1.21 -0.05 -6.16
C ASP A 437 2.27 -0.98 -6.74
N ILE A 438 3.29 -1.25 -5.93
CA ILE A 438 4.38 -2.10 -6.36
C ILE A 438 3.72 -3.47 -6.38
N GLU A 439 3.10 -3.79 -7.52
CA GLU A 439 2.69 -5.13 -7.85
C GLU A 439 3.99 -5.92 -7.96
N PHE A 440 4.29 -6.63 -6.88
CA PHE A 440 5.47 -7.48 -6.73
C PHE A 440 5.25 -8.83 -7.41
#